data_AF-A0A4S8M0P3-F1
#
_entry.id   AF-A0A4S8M0P3-F1
#
_cell.length_a   1.000
_cell.length_b   1.000
_cell.length_c   1.000
_cell.angle_alpha   90.00
_cell.angle_beta   90.00
_cell.angle_gamma   90.00
#
_symmetry.space_group_name_H-M   'P 1'
#
loop_
_entity.id
_entity.type
_entity.pdbx_description
1 polymer ?
#
loop_
_entity_poly.entity_id
_entity_poly.type
_entity_poly.pdbx_seq_one_letter_code
_entity_poly.pdbx_strand_id
1 'polypeptide(L)'
;MPPERTISRITSRREGKDRDPDDRARELELKRSSGKSFVSCAECRRLKIKCDKQIPCTSCHHRGCAVLCPNGSLSTGQGTRSVVAATEHLHRRISRLSSRIHQLEDALAALHAKHSREPHPLLLDSI
;
A
#
# COMPACT_ATOMS: atom_id res chain seq x y z
N MET A 1 31.75 25.69 30.19
CA MET A 1 31.36 25.56 28.77
C MET A 1 32.63 25.51 27.94
N PRO A 2 32.89 24.44 27.17
CA PRO A 2 33.99 24.40 26.21
C PRO A 2 33.52 24.78 24.80
N PRO A 3 34.42 25.31 23.94
CA PRO A 3 34.08 26.01 22.72
C PRO A 3 33.73 25.11 21.53
N GLU A 4 33.03 25.72 20.58
CA GLU A 4 32.50 25.17 19.34
C GLU A 4 33.56 24.43 18.51
N ARG A 5 33.24 23.20 18.10
CA ARG A 5 34.06 22.42 17.17
C ARG A 5 33.68 22.79 15.75
N THR A 6 34.53 23.63 15.18
CA THR A 6 34.54 24.01 13.75
C THR A 6 34.48 22.75 12.88
N ILE A 7 33.48 22.68 12.00
CA ILE A 7 33.39 21.65 10.97
C ILE A 7 34.57 21.82 10.03
N SER A 8 35.61 20.99 10.23
CA SER A 8 36.73 20.87 9.32
C SER A 8 36.19 20.41 7.97
N ARG A 9 36.14 21.35 7.04
CA ARG A 9 35.85 21.16 5.63
C ARG A 9 36.96 20.29 5.05
N ILE A 10 36.78 18.97 5.13
CA ILE A 10 37.67 18.00 4.49
C ILE A 10 37.45 18.14 2.97
N THR A 11 38.29 18.99 2.38
CA THR A 11 38.58 19.04 0.95
C THR A 11 39.45 17.82 0.62
N SER A 12 38.85 16.62 0.54
CA SER A 12 39.53 15.48 -0.06
C SER A 12 39.39 15.57 -1.57
N ARG A 13 40.44 16.18 -2.13
CA ARG A 13 40.92 16.12 -3.50
C ARG A 13 40.40 14.87 -4.24
N ARG A 14 39.67 15.12 -5.32
CA ARG A 14 39.15 14.12 -6.24
C ARG A 14 40.30 13.37 -6.89
N GLU A 15 40.57 12.15 -6.45
CA GLU A 15 41.24 11.17 -7.30
C GLU A 15 40.15 10.53 -8.16
N GLY A 16 40.06 11.03 -9.39
CA GLY A 16 39.25 10.43 -10.45
C GLY A 16 39.82 9.07 -10.79
N LYS A 17 39.26 8.02 -10.19
CA LYS A 17 39.28 6.69 -10.78
C LYS A 17 38.03 6.62 -11.63
N ASP A 18 38.18 6.56 -12.94
CA ASP A 18 37.12 6.21 -13.90
C ASP A 18 36.46 4.93 -13.41
N ARG A 19 35.38 5.09 -12.63
CA ARG A 19 34.51 3.99 -12.24
C ARG A 19 33.46 3.94 -13.32
N ASP A 20 33.42 2.81 -13.99
CA ASP A 20 32.47 2.53 -15.04
C ASP A 20 31.05 2.93 -14.57
N PRO A 21 30.26 3.65 -15.39
CA PRO A 21 28.90 4.03 -15.02
C PRO A 21 28.03 2.82 -14.62
N ASP A 22 28.34 1.63 -15.12
CA ASP A 22 27.69 0.37 -14.77
C ASP A 22 27.96 -0.02 -13.30
N ASP A 23 29.19 0.13 -12.82
CA ASP A 23 29.58 -0.17 -11.43
C ASP A 23 28.86 0.75 -10.43
N ARG A 24 28.64 2.01 -10.79
CA ARG A 24 27.86 2.95 -9.96
C ARG A 24 26.37 2.60 -9.93
N ALA A 25 25.80 2.19 -11.06
CA ALA A 25 24.41 1.75 -11.14
C ALA A 25 24.20 0.50 -10.27
N ARG A 26 25.13 -0.46 -10.39
CA ARG A 26 25.16 -1.70 -9.63
C ARG A 26 25.34 -1.46 -8.12
N GLU A 27 26.24 -0.56 -7.70
CA GLU A 27 26.41 -0.19 -6.29
C GLU A 27 25.15 0.49 -5.72
N LEU A 28 24.46 1.32 -6.51
CA LEU A 28 23.17 1.92 -6.13
C LEU A 28 22.08 0.86 -6.00
N GLU A 29 22.07 -0.17 -6.85
CA GLU A 29 21.16 -1.32 -6.75
C GLU A 29 21.45 -2.22 -5.55
N LEU A 30 22.72 -2.53 -5.27
CA LEU A 30 23.13 -3.28 -4.09
C LEU A 30 22.80 -2.54 -2.79
N LYS A 31 22.97 -1.21 -2.74
CA LYS A 31 22.51 -0.41 -1.59
C LYS A 31 21.00 -0.33 -1.47
N ARG A 32 20.27 -0.53 -2.57
CA ARG A 32 18.79 -0.61 -2.56
C ARG A 32 18.29 -1.98 -2.07
N SER A 33 19.07 -3.05 -2.22
CA SER A 33 18.74 -4.41 -1.76
C SER A 33 19.22 -4.75 -0.34
N SER A 34 20.18 -4.00 0.23
CA SER A 34 20.68 -4.18 1.61
C SER A 34 19.71 -3.79 2.74
N GLY A 35 18.39 -3.68 2.49
CA GLY A 35 17.36 -3.42 3.51
C GLY A 35 17.32 -1.99 4.09
N LYS A 36 18.36 -1.18 3.88
CA LYS A 36 18.46 0.22 4.31
C LYS A 36 18.68 1.13 3.10
N SER A 37 17.65 1.92 2.74
CA SER A 37 17.78 2.91 1.69
C SER A 37 18.46 4.18 2.22
N PHE A 38 19.36 4.78 1.43
CA PHE A 38 19.91 6.11 1.75
C PHE A 38 18.93 7.25 1.41
N VAL A 39 17.90 6.96 0.61
CA VAL A 39 16.89 7.91 0.14
C VAL A 39 15.52 7.55 0.71
N SER A 40 14.65 8.54 0.94
CA SER A 40 13.25 8.28 1.30
C SER A 40 12.57 7.39 0.23
N CYS A 41 11.67 6.48 0.61
CA CYS A 41 10.98 5.64 -0.38
C CYS A 41 10.10 6.47 -1.32
N ALA A 42 9.73 5.90 -2.48
CA ALA A 42 8.92 6.57 -3.49
C ALA A 42 7.55 6.99 -2.94
N GLU A 43 6.91 6.14 -2.12
CA GLU A 43 5.64 6.47 -1.47
C GLU A 43 5.73 7.64 -0.48
N CYS A 44 6.71 7.63 0.42
CA CYS A 44 6.89 8.74 1.36
C CYS A 44 7.29 10.04 0.65
N ARG A 45 8.06 9.97 -0.44
CA ARG A 45 8.37 11.13 -1.30
C ARG A 45 7.11 11.69 -1.96
N ARG A 46 6.26 10.82 -2.53
CA ARG A 46 5.00 11.22 -3.15
C ARG A 46 4.06 11.90 -2.15
N LEU A 47 3.90 11.29 -0.97
CA LEU A 47 3.03 11.80 0.09
C LEU A 47 3.61 12.97 0.87
N LYS A 48 4.89 13.30 0.63
CA LYS A 48 5.63 14.34 1.36
C LYS A 48 5.66 14.11 2.88
N ILE A 49 5.76 12.85 3.31
CA ILE A 49 5.84 12.45 4.73
C ILE A 49 7.24 11.94 5.12
N LYS A 50 7.50 11.88 6.43
CA LYS A 50 8.77 11.36 6.97
C LYS A 50 8.93 9.86 6.67
N CYS A 51 10.12 9.50 6.17
CA CYS A 51 10.54 8.12 5.89
C CYS A 51 11.70 7.75 6.81
N ASP A 52 11.58 6.65 7.54
CA ASP A 52 12.65 6.04 8.36
C ASP A 52 13.70 5.28 7.53
N LYS A 53 13.44 5.13 6.22
CA LYS A 53 14.35 4.60 5.19
C LYS A 53 14.80 3.15 5.41
N GLN A 54 14.18 2.42 6.34
CA GLN A 54 14.21 0.96 6.32
C GLN A 54 13.34 0.46 5.16
N ILE A 55 13.60 -0.73 4.63
CA ILE A 55 12.80 -1.34 3.58
C ILE A 55 12.20 -2.65 4.09
N PRO A 56 10.87 -2.77 4.18
CA PRO A 56 9.87 -1.70 4.04
C PRO A 56 9.97 -0.67 5.18
N CYS A 57 9.65 0.59 4.91
CA CYS A 57 9.69 1.63 5.93
C CYS A 57 8.45 1.53 6.85
N THR A 58 8.58 1.93 8.12
CA THR A 58 7.50 1.86 9.12
C THR A 58 6.24 2.59 8.64
N SER A 59 6.40 3.76 8.02
CA SER A 59 5.29 4.52 7.42
C SER A 59 4.53 3.72 6.35
N CYS A 60 5.22 2.96 5.50
CA CYS A 60 4.58 2.12 4.49
C CYS A 60 3.96 0.86 5.11
N HIS A 61 4.54 0.31 6.17
CA HIS A 61 3.97 -0.82 6.90
C HIS A 61 2.63 -0.46 7.54
N HIS A 62 2.58 0.63 8.33
CA HIS A 62 1.34 1.06 9.00
C HIS A 62 0.22 1.45 8.02
N ARG A 63 0.59 1.90 6.81
CA ARG A 63 -0.37 2.26 5.76
C ARG A 63 -0.79 1.07 4.89
N GLY A 64 -0.26 -0.13 5.12
CA GLY A 64 -0.59 -1.32 4.34
C GLY A 64 -0.04 -1.35 2.91
N CYS A 65 0.98 -0.52 2.61
CA CYS A 65 1.60 -0.45 1.28
C CYS A 65 3.08 -0.87 1.29
N ALA A 66 3.48 -1.73 2.24
CA ALA A 66 4.84 -2.22 2.41
C ALA A 66 5.42 -2.84 1.12
N VAL A 67 4.59 -3.56 0.37
CA VAL A 67 4.95 -4.22 -0.91
C VAL A 67 5.43 -3.26 -2.00
N LEU A 68 5.11 -1.97 -1.90
CA LEU A 68 5.54 -0.94 -2.86
C LEU A 68 6.85 -0.27 -2.42
N CYS A 69 7.25 -0.38 -1.15
CA CYS A 69 8.51 0.20 -0.68
C CYS A 69 9.68 -0.68 -1.19
N PRO A 70 10.76 -0.14 -1.81
CA PRO A 70 11.21 1.26 -1.85
C PRO A 70 10.76 2.08 -3.06
N ASN A 71 10.52 1.43 -4.21
CA ASN A 71 10.51 2.09 -5.52
C ASN A 71 9.08 2.25 -6.09
N GLY A 72 8.16 1.40 -5.65
CA GLY A 72 6.75 1.48 -6.00
C GLY A 72 6.10 2.69 -5.33
N SER A 73 5.20 3.30 -6.07
CA SER A 73 4.33 4.35 -5.57
C SER A 73 2.92 4.09 -6.06
N LEU A 74 1.92 4.28 -5.19
CA LEU A 74 0.52 4.34 -5.58
C LEU A 74 0.36 5.58 -6.46
N SER A 75 0.42 5.36 -7.77
CA SER A 75 0.33 6.39 -8.80
C SER A 75 -0.90 7.27 -8.58
N THR A 76 -0.68 8.48 -8.03
CA THR A 76 -1.70 9.54 -7.95
C THR A 76 -1.73 10.35 -9.26
N GLY A 77 -1.81 9.62 -10.38
CA GLY A 77 -1.85 10.19 -11.74
C GLY A 77 -2.81 9.46 -12.69
N GLN A 78 -3.46 8.40 -12.23
CA GLN A 78 -4.64 7.83 -12.88
C GLN A 78 -5.77 7.89 -11.86
N GLY A 79 -6.37 9.08 -11.73
CA GLY A 79 -7.57 9.26 -10.93
C GLY A 79 -8.60 8.19 -11.29
N THR A 80 -9.06 7.46 -10.28
CA THR A 80 -10.36 6.77 -10.20
C THR A 80 -10.77 5.78 -11.32
N ARG A 81 -10.01 5.60 -12.39
CA ARG A 81 -10.45 4.88 -13.61
C ARG A 81 -9.93 3.44 -13.67
N SER A 82 -8.76 3.17 -13.10
CA SER A 82 -8.16 1.82 -13.11
C SER A 82 -8.63 0.94 -11.94
N VAL A 83 -9.21 1.54 -10.90
CA VAL A 83 -9.84 0.80 -9.78
C VAL A 83 -11.16 0.15 -10.24
N VAL A 84 -11.86 0.73 -11.22
CA VAL A 84 -13.13 0.17 -11.73
C VAL A 84 -12.92 -1.13 -12.51
N ALA A 85 -11.83 -1.24 -13.29
CA ALA A 85 -11.53 -2.48 -14.03
C ALA A 85 -11.02 -3.62 -13.13
N ALA A 86 -10.16 -3.32 -12.15
CA ALA A 86 -9.67 -4.32 -11.20
C ALA A 86 -10.75 -4.80 -10.21
N THR A 87 -11.78 -3.98 -9.96
CA THR A 87 -12.91 -4.34 -9.08
C THR A 87 -14.12 -4.85 -9.85
N GLU A 88 -14.13 -4.88 -11.19
CA GLU A 88 -15.30 -5.32 -11.95
C GLU A 88 -15.70 -6.76 -11.61
N HIS A 89 -14.72 -7.67 -11.51
CA HIS A 89 -14.97 -9.04 -11.08
C HIS A 89 -15.53 -9.10 -9.64
N LEU A 90 -15.05 -8.23 -8.75
CA LEU A 90 -15.54 -8.14 -7.37
C LEU A 90 -16.97 -7.60 -7.33
N HIS A 91 -17.29 -6.53 -8.08
CA HIS A 91 -18.64 -6.01 -8.20
C HIS A 91 -19.61 -7.06 -8.77
N ARG A 92 -19.23 -7.79 -9.83
CA ARG A 92 -20.03 -8.91 -10.35
C ARG A 92 -20.23 -10.00 -9.29
N ARG A 93 -19.19 -10.33 -8.51
CA ARG A 93 -19.28 -11.32 -7.43
C ARG A 93 -20.19 -10.86 -6.31
N ILE A 94 -20.09 -9.60 -5.90
CA ILE A 94 -20.95 -8.95 -4.90
C ILE A 94 -22.40 -8.99 -5.39
N SER A 95 -22.69 -8.49 -6.60
CA SER A 95 -24.04 -8.54 -7.17
C SER A 95 -24.62 -9.95 -7.21
N ARG A 96 -23.82 -10.94 -7.63
CA ARG A 96 -24.26 -12.36 -7.63
C ARG A 96 -24.56 -12.87 -6.23
N LEU A 97 -23.73 -12.53 -5.24
CA LEU A 97 -23.94 -12.96 -3.86
C LEU A 97 -25.16 -12.25 -3.24
N SER A 98 -25.32 -10.94 -3.45
CA SER A 98 -26.48 -10.18 -3.02
C SER A 98 -27.79 -10.72 -3.61
N SER A 99 -27.84 -10.99 -4.92
CA SER A 99 -29.02 -11.62 -5.54
C SER A 99 -29.32 -12.99 -4.96
N ARG A 100 -28.29 -13.78 -4.64
CA ARG A 100 -28.49 -15.10 -4.03
C ARG A 100 -29.00 -15.00 -2.60
N ILE A 101 -28.50 -14.03 -1.83
CA ILE A 101 -28.95 -13.78 -0.45
C ILE A 101 -30.43 -13.41 -0.48
N HIS A 102 -30.86 -12.48 -1.33
CA HIS A 102 -32.29 -12.12 -1.45
C HIS A 102 -33.17 -13.31 -1.84
N GLN A 103 -32.75 -14.15 -2.80
CA GLN A 103 -33.50 -15.37 -3.12
C GLN A 103 -33.63 -16.34 -1.94
N LEU A 104 -32.58 -16.43 -1.10
CA LEU A 104 -32.61 -17.28 0.08
C LEU A 104 -33.48 -16.67 1.19
N GLU A 105 -33.44 -15.35 1.36
CA GLU A 105 -34.30 -14.61 2.28
C GLU A 105 -35.78 -14.77 1.91
N ASP A 106 -36.13 -14.61 0.63
CA ASP A 106 -37.48 -14.82 0.11
C ASP A 106 -37.96 -16.27 0.33
N ALA A 107 -37.11 -17.25 0.02
CA ALA A 107 -37.42 -18.65 0.23
C ALA A 107 -37.59 -18.97 1.72
N LEU A 108 -36.76 -18.39 2.58
CA LEU A 108 -36.84 -18.54 4.04
C LEU A 108 -38.13 -17.93 4.57
N ALA A 109 -38.50 -16.74 4.11
CA ALA A 109 -39.75 -16.06 4.47
C ALA A 109 -40.96 -16.92 4.10
N ALA A 110 -40.99 -17.42 2.86
CA ALA A 110 -42.08 -18.26 2.34
C ALA A 110 -42.20 -19.60 3.09
N LEU A 111 -41.08 -20.21 3.49
CA LEU A 111 -41.09 -21.43 4.30
C LEU A 111 -41.51 -21.15 5.74
N HIS A 112 -41.04 -20.05 6.34
CA HIS A 112 -41.35 -19.70 7.71
C HIS A 112 -42.82 -19.32 7.88
N ALA A 113 -43.41 -18.60 6.92
CA ALA A 113 -44.82 -18.22 6.91
C ALA A 113 -45.79 -19.42 6.95
N LYS A 114 -45.33 -20.63 6.57
CA LYS A 114 -46.13 -21.86 6.69
C LYS A 114 -46.20 -22.38 8.13
N HIS A 115 -45.26 -22.00 8.98
CA HIS A 115 -45.09 -22.54 10.33
C HIS A 115 -45.30 -21.49 11.43
N SER A 116 -45.18 -20.21 11.10
CA SER A 116 -45.29 -19.09 12.05
C SER A 116 -45.99 -17.90 11.37
N ARG A 117 -46.66 -17.09 12.19
CA ARG A 117 -47.23 -15.79 11.77
C ARG A 117 -46.28 -14.63 12.02
N GLU A 118 -45.21 -14.85 12.77
CA GLU A 118 -44.16 -13.88 13.03
C GLU A 118 -43.06 -13.98 11.97
N PRO A 119 -42.40 -12.87 11.61
CA PRO A 119 -41.27 -12.89 10.67
C PRO A 119 -40.09 -13.69 11.23
N HIS A 120 -39.36 -14.37 10.35
CA HIS A 120 -38.19 -15.16 10.75
C HIS A 120 -37.11 -14.23 11.35
N PRO A 121 -36.49 -14.55 12.50
CA PRO A 121 -35.52 -13.67 13.17
C PRO A 121 -34.33 -13.22 12.30
N LEU A 122 -33.87 -14.08 11.38
CA LEU A 122 -32.80 -13.75 10.42
C LEU A 122 -33.21 -12.77 9.31
N LEU A 123 -34.52 -12.45 9.19
CA LEU A 123 -35.07 -11.49 8.24
C LEU A 123 -35.42 -10.15 8.92
N LEU A 124 -35.22 -10.04 10.23
CA LEU A 124 -35.35 -8.77 10.93
C LEU A 124 -34.05 -8.00 10.69
N ASP A 125 -34.14 -6.89 9.93
CA ASP A 125 -33.01 -6.00 9.64
C ASP A 125 -32.24 -5.68 10.94
N SER A 126 -31.10 -6.34 11.10
CA SER A 126 -30.17 -6.12 12.20
C SER A 126 -28.82 -5.80 11.58
N ILE A 127 -28.65 -4.53 11.23
CA ILE A 127 -27.50 -3.63 11.44
C ILE A 127 -27.73 -2.35 10.63
#